data_AF-A0A1F8N9A7-F1
#
_entry.id   AF-A0A1F8N9A7-F1
#
_cell.length_a   1.000
_cell.length_b   1.000
_cell.length_c   1.000
_cell.angle_alpha   90.00
_cell.angle_beta   90.00
_cell.angle_gamma   90.00
#
_symmetry.space_group_name_H-M   'P 1'
#
loop_
_entity.id
_entity.type
_entity.pdbx_description
1 polymer ?
#
loop_
_entity_poly.entity_id
_entity_poly.type
_entity_poly.pdbx_seq_one_letter_code
_entity_poly.pdbx_strand_id
1 'polypeptide(L)'
;MTIDLVTRNMAFDKTTITVPAGALMTINFDNQDSVPHNFALYTDSSAATSIFVGQTIGKGSLTYKFTAPSTPGSYFFRCDVHPTSMTGTFVVS
;
A
#
# COMPACT_ATOMS: atom_id res chain seq x y z
N MET A 1 -10.87 -8.68 -3.25
CA MET A 1 -11.22 -7.25 -3.10
C MET A 1 -10.29 -6.44 -3.98
N THR A 2 -10.83 -5.49 -4.73
CA THR A 2 -10.07 -4.60 -5.61
C THR A 2 -10.14 -3.17 -5.10
N ILE A 3 -9.03 -2.46 -5.11
CA ILE A 3 -8.96 -1.03 -4.82
C ILE A 3 -8.11 -0.32 -5.88
N ASP A 4 -8.44 0.94 -6.14
CA ASP A 4 -7.58 1.84 -6.90
C ASP A 4 -6.77 2.69 -5.91
N LEU A 5 -5.46 2.79 -6.09
CA LEU A 5 -4.57 3.59 -5.26
C LEU A 5 -3.72 4.48 -6.17
N VAL A 6 -3.87 5.79 -6.02
CA VAL A 6 -3.19 6.78 -6.86
C VAL A 6 -2.09 7.46 -6.05
N THR A 7 -0.92 7.66 -6.64
CA THR A 7 0.08 8.61 -6.12
C THR A 7 0.10 9.88 -6.96
N ARG A 8 -0.11 11.02 -6.30
CA ARG A 8 -0.01 12.35 -6.89
C ARG A 8 0.42 13.36 -5.83
N ASN A 9 1.21 14.35 -6.22
CA ASN A 9 1.73 15.37 -5.31
C ASN A 9 2.50 14.77 -4.12
N MET A 10 3.29 13.70 -4.35
CA MET A 10 4.08 13.03 -3.30
C MET A 10 3.23 12.44 -2.18
N ALA A 11 1.99 12.01 -2.49
CA ALA A 11 1.07 11.44 -1.53
C ALA A 11 0.24 10.32 -2.16
N PHE A 12 -0.13 9.32 -1.35
CA PHE A 12 -1.23 8.45 -1.70
C PHE A 12 -2.55 9.24 -1.63
N ASP A 13 -3.47 8.97 -2.54
CA ASP A 13 -4.82 9.55 -2.49
C ASP A 13 -5.68 9.00 -1.33
N LYS A 14 -5.19 7.94 -0.67
CA LYS A 14 -5.81 7.28 0.49
C LYS A 14 -4.79 7.14 1.60
N THR A 15 -5.16 7.59 2.80
CA THR A 15 -4.38 7.39 4.04
C THR A 15 -4.93 6.24 4.89
N THR A 16 -6.09 5.69 4.53
CA THR A 16 -6.68 4.52 5.16
C THR A 16 -7.28 3.59 4.11
N ILE A 17 -7.02 2.30 4.24
CA ILE A 17 -7.58 1.23 3.41
C ILE A 17 -8.17 0.19 4.36
N THR A 18 -9.47 -0.10 4.25
CA THR A 18 -10.15 -1.11 5.08
C THR A 18 -10.52 -2.31 4.23
N VAL A 19 -10.18 -3.52 4.68
CA VAL A 19 -10.41 -4.77 3.93
C VAL A 19 -10.86 -5.90 4.87
N PRO A 20 -11.54 -6.93 4.34
CA PRO A 20 -11.83 -8.12 5.12
C PRO A 20 -10.57 -8.92 5.50
N ALA A 21 -10.58 -9.53 6.67
CA ALA A 21 -9.57 -10.50 7.09
C ALA A 21 -9.36 -11.61 6.04
N GLY A 22 -8.10 -11.84 5.66
CA GLY A 22 -7.71 -12.90 4.72
C GLY A 22 -8.14 -12.65 3.27
N ALA A 23 -8.65 -11.46 2.93
CA ALA A 23 -9.11 -11.16 1.58
C ALA A 23 -7.97 -11.26 0.55
N LEU A 24 -8.25 -11.89 -0.60
CA LEU A 24 -7.38 -11.78 -1.78
C LEU A 24 -7.49 -10.36 -2.33
N MET A 25 -6.41 -9.59 -2.22
CA MET A 25 -6.33 -8.19 -2.63
C MET A 25 -5.84 -8.04 -4.07
N THR A 26 -6.41 -7.06 -4.75
CA THR A 26 -5.91 -6.51 -6.00
C THR A 26 -5.83 -5.00 -5.84
N ILE A 27 -4.64 -4.41 -5.98
CA ILE A 27 -4.47 -2.96 -6.00
C ILE A 27 -4.16 -2.55 -7.43
N ASN A 28 -5.02 -1.77 -8.05
CA ASN A 28 -4.71 -1.04 -9.27
C ASN A 28 -3.94 0.21 -8.85
N PHE A 29 -2.63 0.15 -8.96
CA PHE A 29 -1.75 1.22 -8.54
C PHE A 29 -1.47 2.14 -9.73
N ASP A 30 -1.73 3.44 -9.58
CA ASP A 30 -1.50 4.45 -10.60
C ASP A 30 -0.57 5.54 -10.07
N ASN A 31 0.65 5.57 -10.57
CA ASN A 31 1.61 6.62 -10.26
C ASN A 31 1.51 7.77 -11.26
N GLN A 32 0.98 8.90 -10.81
CA GLN A 32 0.84 10.12 -11.61
C GLN A 32 2.02 11.09 -11.41
N ASP A 33 2.87 10.85 -10.41
CA ASP A 33 4.09 11.62 -10.16
C ASP A 33 5.21 11.18 -11.11
N SER A 34 6.20 12.06 -11.33
CA SER A 34 7.38 11.74 -12.15
C SER A 34 8.42 10.92 -11.39
N VAL A 35 8.37 10.92 -10.06
CA VAL A 35 9.28 10.15 -9.21
C VAL A 35 8.75 8.73 -8.96
N PRO A 36 9.62 7.76 -8.62
CA PRO A 36 9.17 6.39 -8.41
C PRO A 36 8.40 6.19 -7.10
N HIS A 37 7.37 5.35 -7.15
CA HIS A 37 6.59 4.95 -5.98
C HIS A 37 6.27 3.45 -5.97
N ASN A 38 5.98 2.94 -4.77
CA ASN A 38 5.44 1.61 -4.55
C ASN A 38 4.40 1.65 -3.42
N PHE A 39 3.70 0.53 -3.25
CA PHE A 39 2.93 0.23 -2.05
C PHE A 39 3.59 -0.94 -1.32
N ALA A 40 3.89 -0.76 -0.04
CA ALA A 40 4.38 -1.83 0.84
C ALA A 40 3.56 -1.85 2.13
N LEU A 41 3.23 -3.05 2.58
CA LEU A 41 2.43 -3.33 3.78
C LEU A 41 3.30 -4.06 4.81
N TYR A 42 3.23 -3.60 6.05
CA TYR A 42 4.02 -4.06 7.19
C TYR A 42 3.13 -4.28 8.41
N THR A 43 3.64 -5.05 9.38
CA THR A 43 2.98 -5.26 10.66
C THR A 43 2.71 -3.95 11.41
N ASP A 44 3.68 -3.03 11.38
CA ASP A 44 3.65 -1.75 12.08
C ASP A 44 4.64 -0.75 11.45
N SER A 45 4.69 0.46 12.01
CA SER A 45 5.48 1.59 11.49
C SER A 45 7.00 1.42 11.62
N SER A 46 7.50 0.43 12.36
CA SER A 46 8.93 0.10 12.33
C SER A 46 9.35 -0.44 10.96
N ALA A 47 8.38 -0.99 10.21
CA ALA A 47 8.60 -1.68 8.95
C ALA A 47 9.66 -2.80 9.02
N ALA A 48 9.84 -3.40 10.20
CA ALA A 48 10.78 -4.50 10.41
C ALA A 48 10.27 -5.82 9.83
N THR A 49 8.94 -6.01 9.76
CA THR A 49 8.32 -7.22 9.22
C THR A 49 7.34 -6.84 8.10
N SER A 50 7.70 -7.21 6.87
CA SER A 50 6.86 -7.01 5.70
C SER A 50 5.80 -8.10 5.57
N ILE A 51 4.62 -7.68 5.15
CA ILE A 51 3.51 -8.55 4.73
C ILE A 51 3.47 -8.61 3.21
N PHE A 52 3.67 -7.46 2.55
CA PHE A 52 3.75 -7.34 1.11
C PHE A 52 4.68 -6.19 0.73
N VAL A 53 5.53 -6.40 -0.28
CA VAL A 53 6.35 -5.33 -0.87
C VAL A 53 6.07 -5.31 -2.38
N GLY A 54 5.40 -4.25 -2.83
CA GLY A 54 5.11 -4.05 -4.24
C GLY A 54 6.34 -3.60 -5.03
N GLN A 55 6.37 -3.96 -6.31
CA GLN A 55 7.32 -3.43 -7.28
C GLN A 55 7.28 -1.89 -7.30
N THR A 56 8.45 -1.25 -7.26
CA THR A 56 8.55 0.19 -7.49
C THR A 56 8.44 0.51 -8.98
N ILE A 57 7.60 1.49 -9.32
CA ILE A 57 7.46 2.01 -10.69
C ILE A 57 7.64 3.52 -10.75
N GLY A 58 8.15 4.00 -11.88
CA GLY A 58 8.01 5.41 -12.26
C GLY A 58 6.56 5.76 -12.63
N LYS A 59 6.37 6.83 -13.40
CA LYS A 59 5.04 7.24 -13.88
C LYS A 59 4.38 6.11 -14.68
N GLY A 60 3.10 5.84 -14.40
CA GLY A 60 2.32 4.80 -15.04
C GLY A 60 1.60 3.91 -14.02
N SER A 61 1.02 2.80 -14.49
CA SER A 61 0.16 1.96 -13.65
C SER A 61 0.59 0.50 -13.67
N LEU A 62 0.31 -0.21 -12.58
CA LEU A 62 0.50 -1.67 -12.47
C LEU A 62 -0.52 -2.27 -11.49
N THR A 63 -0.67 -3.59 -11.50
CA THR A 63 -1.54 -4.30 -10.55
C THR A 63 -0.72 -5.10 -9.53
N TYR A 64 -0.91 -4.80 -8.23
CA TYR A 64 -0.42 -5.66 -7.15
C TYR A 64 -1.47 -6.69 -6.77
N LYS A 65 -1.04 -7.92 -6.44
CA LYS A 65 -1.89 -8.98 -5.88
C LYS A 65 -1.23 -9.61 -4.68
N PHE A 66 -1.95 -9.71 -3.57
CA PHE A 66 -1.50 -10.32 -2.32
C PHE A 66 -2.70 -10.73 -1.46
N THR A 67 -2.48 -11.49 -0.40
CA THR A 67 -3.52 -11.83 0.57
C THR A 67 -3.38 -10.90 1.77
N ALA A 68 -4.47 -10.24 2.17
CA ALA A 68 -4.50 -9.43 3.39
C ALA A 68 -4.26 -10.31 4.63
N PRO A 69 -3.74 -9.75 5.74
CA PRO A 69 -3.63 -10.47 6.99
C PRO A 69 -4.94 -11.14 7.39
N SER A 70 -4.87 -12.35 7.95
CA SER A 70 -6.04 -13.07 8.47
C SER A 70 -6.46 -12.60 9.86
N THR A 71 -5.59 -11.89 10.57
CA THR A 71 -5.88 -11.34 11.89
C THR A 71 -6.47 -9.94 11.73
N PRO A 72 -7.68 -9.67 12.24
CA PRO A 72 -8.20 -8.31 12.31
C PRO A 72 -7.27 -7.40 13.10
N GLY A 73 -7.12 -6.14 12.66
CA GLY A 73 -6.23 -5.19 13.29
C GLY A 73 -5.83 -4.03 12.39
N SER A 74 -4.99 -3.17 12.95
CA SER A 74 -4.40 -2.04 12.23
C SER A 74 -2.97 -2.39 11.82
N TYR A 75 -2.70 -2.30 10.53
CA TYR A 75 -1.40 -2.51 9.91
C TYR A 75 -0.91 -1.21 9.27
N PHE A 76 0.37 -1.19 8.90
CA PHE A 76 1.02 0.00 8.38
C PHE A 76 1.37 -0.18 6.90
N PHE A 77 0.99 0.77 6.06
CA PHE A 77 1.51 0.82 4.70
C PHE A 77 2.31 2.10 4.44
N ARG A 78 3.29 2.00 3.53
CA ARG A 78 4.08 3.14 3.07
C ARG A 78 4.53 2.98 1.63
N CYS A 79 5.09 4.06 1.09
CA CYS A 79 6.02 3.98 -0.03
C CYS A 79 7.45 3.85 0.53
N ASP A 80 8.20 2.83 0.12
CA ASP A 80 9.58 2.60 0.58
C ASP A 80 10.57 3.61 0.00
N VAL A 81 10.24 4.23 -1.14
CA VAL A 81 11.02 5.34 -1.70
C VAL A 81 10.88 6.60 -0.85
N HIS A 82 9.75 6.76 -0.15
CA HIS A 82 9.42 7.94 0.65
C HIS A 82 8.95 7.52 2.05
N PRO A 83 9.81 6.85 2.85
CA PRO A 83 9.37 6.03 3.98
C PRO A 83 8.87 6.81 5.18
N THR A 84 9.14 8.12 5.23
CA THR A 84 8.75 9.01 6.33
C THR A 84 7.54 9.89 6.01
N SER A 85 7.25 10.14 4.73
CA SER A 85 6.23 11.12 4.31
C SER A 85 5.02 10.50 3.61
N MET A 86 5.16 9.32 3.01
CA MET A 86 4.08 8.63 2.31
C MET A 86 3.68 7.37 3.05
N THR A 87 2.76 7.53 4.00
CA THR A 87 2.34 6.46 4.90
C THR A 87 0.82 6.45 5.07
N GLY A 88 0.30 5.33 5.56
CA GLY A 88 -1.10 5.21 5.93
C GLY A 88 -1.41 3.94 6.70
N THR A 89 -2.69 3.77 7.05
CA THR A 89 -3.18 2.67 7.87
C THR A 89 -3.97 1.67 7.04
N PHE A 90 -3.63 0.39 7.16
CA PHE A 90 -4.35 -0.70 6.54
C PHE A 90 -5.16 -1.43 7.61
N VAL A 91 -6.48 -1.23 7.62
CA VAL A 91 -7.39 -1.83 8.60
C VAL A 91 -7.91 -3.14 8.05
N VAL A 92 -7.73 -4.20 8.84
CA VAL A 92 -8.27 -5.52 8.57
C VAL A 92 -9.42 -5.78 9.54
N SER A 93 -10.60 -6.11 9.02
CA SER A 93 -11.83 -6.35 9.80
C SER A 93 -12.53 -7.65 9.43
#